data_AF-K1RQW4-F1
#
_entry.id   AF-K1RQW4-F1
#
_cell.length_a   1.000
_cell.length_b   1.000
_cell.length_c   1.000
_cell.angle_alpha   90.00
_cell.angle_beta   90.00
_cell.angle_gamma   90.00
#
_symmetry.space_group_name_H-M   'P 1'
#
loop_
_entity.id
_entity.type
_entity.pdbx_description
1 polymer ?
#
loop_
_entity_poly.entity_id
_entity_poly.type
_entity_poly.pdbx_seq_one_letter_code
_entity_poly.pdbx_strand_id
1 'polypeptide(L)'
;MAMKTAKKYNPDLILHGNLIRAILSLAIPVVINSFLQTMYNLTDTYWLGKIGTEQLAAINLVTPMQNIITNFGSGITVAGAVLIAQYIGAGEKEDARSMANQIFACAMGFAVVCATLCFLGT
;
A
#
# COMPACT_ATOMS: atom_id res chain seq x y z
N MET A 1 0.70 -22.05 19.89
CA MET A 1 1.76 -21.06 19.59
C MET A 1 1.07 -19.72 19.33
N ALA A 2 1.50 -18.68 20.05
CA ALA A 2 0.71 -17.49 20.33
C ALA A 2 0.58 -16.52 19.15
N MET A 3 -0.64 -16.05 18.87
CA MET A 3 -0.84 -14.74 18.26
C MET A 3 -2.08 -14.07 18.84
N LYS A 4 -1.91 -13.58 20.07
CA LYS A 4 -2.91 -12.86 20.86
C LYS A 4 -2.73 -11.36 20.62
N THR A 5 -3.17 -10.81 19.48
CA THR A 5 -3.24 -9.33 19.31
C THR A 5 -4.18 -8.82 18.20
N ALA A 6 -5.37 -9.42 18.03
CA ALA A 6 -6.43 -8.72 17.28
C ALA A 6 -7.20 -7.82 18.26
N LYS A 7 -6.72 -6.58 18.41
CA LYS A 7 -7.30 -5.51 19.24
C LYS A 7 -8.81 -5.42 18.97
N LYS A 8 -9.60 -5.82 19.97
CA LYS A 8 -11.06 -5.82 19.99
C LYS A 8 -11.58 -4.42 19.62
N TYR A 9 -12.00 -4.27 18.37
CA TYR A 9 -12.55 -3.04 17.81
C TYR A 9 -13.98 -2.91 18.33
N ASN A 10 -14.17 -2.12 19.40
CA ASN A 10 -15.48 -1.90 20.00
C ASN A 10 -16.10 -0.65 19.34
N PRO A 11 -17.12 -0.78 18.48
CA PRO A 11 -17.79 0.35 17.83
C PRO A 11 -18.43 1.35 18.82
N ASP A 12 -18.60 0.98 20.09
CA ASP A 12 -19.08 1.87 21.17
C ASP A 12 -18.15 3.07 21.46
N LEU A 13 -16.85 2.98 21.15
CA LEU A 13 -15.91 4.10 21.36
C LEU A 13 -16.10 5.22 20.32
N ILE A 14 -16.67 4.89 19.16
CA ILE A 14 -16.88 5.84 18.04
C ILE A 14 -18.12 6.70 18.31
N LEU A 15 -19.13 6.17 19.02
CA LEU A 15 -20.38 6.90 19.28
C LEU A 15 -20.36 7.74 20.56
N HIS A 16 -19.59 7.37 21.61
CA HIS A 16 -19.65 8.04 22.93
C HIS A 16 -18.30 8.46 23.54
N GLY A 17 -17.17 8.15 22.88
CA GLY A 17 -15.83 8.50 23.35
C GLY A 17 -15.18 9.68 22.61
N ASN A 18 -14.18 10.32 23.25
CA ASN A 18 -13.48 11.49 22.72
C ASN A 18 -12.88 11.21 21.32
N LEU A 19 -13.56 11.66 20.26
CA LEU A 19 -13.25 11.47 18.83
C LEU A 19 -11.75 11.67 18.53
N ILE A 20 -11.15 12.66 19.19
CA ILE A 20 -9.74 13.03 19.10
C ILE A 20 -8.82 11.84 19.43
N ARG A 21 -9.15 11.02 20.44
CA ARG A 21 -8.33 9.86 20.84
C ARG A 21 -8.42 8.70 19.84
N ALA A 22 -9.59 8.50 19.23
CA ALA A 22 -9.77 7.48 18.19
C ALA A 22 -9.01 7.86 16.91
N ILE A 23 -9.13 9.11 16.48
CA ILE A 23 -8.38 9.66 15.34
C ILE A 23 -6.88 9.58 15.61
N LEU A 24 -6.40 10.01 16.78
CA LEU A 24 -4.98 9.92 17.13
C LEU A 24 -4.45 8.48 17.15
N SER A 25 -5.23 7.52 17.66
CA SER A 25 -4.81 6.10 17.66
C SER A 25 -4.69 5.49 16.26
N LEU A 26 -5.37 6.05 15.25
CA LEU A 26 -5.25 5.64 13.84
C LEU A 26 -4.21 6.48 13.10
N ALA A 27 -4.11 7.78 13.40
CA ALA A 27 -3.18 8.69 12.77
C ALA A 27 -1.72 8.38 13.15
N ILE A 28 -1.43 8.04 14.41
CA ILE A 28 -0.07 7.70 14.86
C ILE A 28 0.57 6.59 14.01
N PRO A 29 -0.06 5.39 13.84
CA PRO A 29 0.55 4.35 13.03
C PRO A 29 0.67 4.74 11.54
N VAL A 30 -0.29 5.49 11.00
CA VAL A 30 -0.24 5.97 9.60
C VAL A 30 0.91 6.95 9.39
N VAL A 31 1.10 7.92 10.30
CA VAL A 31 2.19 8.90 10.24
C VAL A 31 3.55 8.22 10.35
N ILE A 32 3.70 7.25 11.26
CA ILE A 32 4.94 6.46 11.38
C ILE A 32 5.22 5.71 10.08
N ASN A 33 4.20 5.07 9.49
CA ASN A 33 4.34 4.37 8.22
C ASN A 33 4.80 5.32 7.08
N SER A 34 4.16 6.49 6.94
CA SER A 34 4.56 7.49 5.94
C SER A 34 5.95 8.08 6.19
N PHE A 35 6.35 8.23 7.45
CA PHE A 35 7.70 8.68 7.81
C PHE A 35 8.76 7.66 7.41
N LEU A 36 8.53 6.37 7.73
CA LEU A 36 9.43 5.28 7.32
C LEU A 36 9.52 5.16 5.79
N GLN A 37 8.40 5.31 5.09
CA GLN A 37 8.36 5.27 3.62
C GLN A 37 9.19 6.41 3.00
N THR A 38 9.08 7.63 3.54
CA THR A 38 9.90 8.77 3.10
C THR A 38 11.39 8.55 3.38
N MET A 39 11.74 8.04 4.56
CA MET A 39 13.13 7.73 4.91
C MET A 39 13.72 6.64 4.00
N TYR A 40 12.91 5.66 3.58
CA TYR A 40 13.31 4.64 2.62
C TYR A 40 13.64 5.26 1.26
N ASN A 41 12.74 6.10 0.72
CA ASN A 41 12.98 6.80 -0.55
C ASN A 41 14.24 7.68 -0.51
N LEU A 42 14.49 8.36 0.60
CA LEU A 42 15.69 9.17 0.80
C LEU A 42 16.95 8.31 0.89
N THR A 43 16.90 7.20 1.61
CA THR A 43 18.02 6.28 1.76
C THR A 43 18.38 5.66 0.42
N ASP A 44 17.41 5.17 -0.33
CA ASP A 44 17.61 4.61 -1.68
C ASP A 44 18.28 5.64 -2.60
N THR A 45 17.72 6.86 -2.66
CA THR A 45 18.31 7.96 -3.44
C THR A 45 19.73 8.33 -2.97
N TYR A 46 19.98 8.33 -1.67
CA TYR A 46 21.30 8.66 -1.09
C TYR A 46 22.36 7.61 -1.43
N TRP A 47 22.02 6.32 -1.31
CA TRP A 47 22.93 5.23 -1.69
C TRP A 47 23.20 5.23 -3.19
N LEU A 48 22.17 5.43 -4.01
CA LEU A 48 22.30 5.52 -5.46
C LEU A 48 23.11 6.75 -5.90
N GLY A 49 22.95 7.88 -5.22
CA GLY A 49 23.76 9.09 -5.45
C GLY A 49 25.24 8.94 -5.09
N LYS A 50 25.60 7.99 -4.20
CA LYS A 50 26.99 7.70 -3.82
C LYS A 50 27.71 6.75 -4.78
N ILE A 51 26.98 5.99 -5.61
CA ILE A 51 27.55 4.95 -6.50
C ILE A 51 28.11 5.55 -7.80
N GLY A 52 27.68 6.75 -8.20
CA GLY A 52 28.27 7.54 -9.28
C GLY A 52 27.25 8.39 -10.04
N THR A 53 27.70 9.48 -10.67
CA THR A 53 26.85 10.43 -11.42
C THR A 53 26.16 9.78 -12.63
N GLU A 54 26.76 8.75 -13.24
CA GLU A 54 26.14 7.98 -14.33
C GLU A 54 24.94 7.15 -13.86
N GLN A 55 25.02 6.52 -12.69
CA GLN A 55 23.94 5.69 -12.15
C GLN A 55 22.73 6.55 -11.76
N LEU A 56 22.98 7.73 -11.18
CA LEU A 56 21.92 8.68 -10.85
C LEU A 56 21.21 9.25 -12.10
N ALA A 57 21.94 9.44 -13.21
CA ALA A 57 21.36 9.87 -14.48
C ALA A 57 20.46 8.78 -15.08
N ALA A 58 20.87 7.51 -15.02
CA ALA A 58 20.06 6.38 -15.46
C ALA A 58 18.76 6.25 -14.64
N ILE A 59 18.81 6.45 -13.32
CA ILE A 59 17.62 6.44 -12.46
C ILE A 59 16.64 7.53 -12.85
N ASN A 60 17.10 8.76 -13.09
CA ASN A 60 16.19 9.85 -13.48
C ASN A 60 15.43 9.58 -14.79
N LEU A 61 16.02 8.80 -15.71
CA LEU A 61 15.34 8.35 -16.93
C LEU A 61 14.30 7.25 -16.65
N VAL A 62 14.55 6.38 -15.68
CA VAL A 62 13.65 5.25 -15.32
C VAL A 62 12.53 5.67 -14.36
N THR A 63 12.78 6.64 -13.46
CA THR A 63 11.82 7.16 -12.47
C THR A 63 10.43 7.47 -13.06
N PRO A 64 10.28 8.22 -14.18
CA PRO A 64 8.95 8.47 -14.74
C PRO A 64 8.24 7.20 -15.21
N MET A 65 8.97 6.24 -15.79
CA MET A 65 8.41 4.95 -16.20
C MET A 65 7.97 4.12 -14.98
N GLN A 66 8.79 4.10 -13.93
CA GLN A 66 8.48 3.44 -12.66
C GLN A 66 7.26 4.07 -11.96
N ASN A 67 7.12 5.39 -12.02
CA ASN A 67 5.97 6.11 -11.48
C ASN A 67 4.67 5.73 -12.19
N ILE A 68 4.68 5.57 -13.52
CA ILE A 68 3.49 5.14 -14.28
C ILE A 68 3.03 3.75 -13.81
N ILE A 69 3.96 2.80 -13.72
CA ILE A 69 3.67 1.43 -13.27
C ILE A 69 3.14 1.43 -11.83
N THR A 70 3.79 2.17 -10.93
CA THR A 70 3.43 2.23 -9.51
C THR A 70 2.07 2.90 -9.32
N ASN A 71 1.80 4.00 -10.02
CA ASN A 71 0.51 4.70 -9.94
C ASN A 71 -0.63 3.84 -10.47
N PHE A 72 -0.40 3.07 -11.54
CA PHE A 72 -1.42 2.16 -12.07
C PHE A 72 -1.73 1.02 -11.09
N GLY A 73 -0.70 0.38 -10.52
CA GLY A 73 -0.87 -0.66 -9.50
C GLY A 73 -1.54 -0.15 -8.22
N SER A 74 -1.17 1.06 -7.78
CA SER A 74 -1.81 1.73 -6.65
C SER A 74 -3.28 2.05 -6.94
N GLY A 75 -3.62 2.48 -8.15
CA GLY A 75 -4.99 2.71 -8.59
C GLY A 75 -5.88 1.46 -8.49
N ILE A 76 -5.39 0.31 -8.96
CA ILE A 76 -6.10 -0.98 -8.84
C ILE A 76 -6.27 -1.35 -7.36
N THR A 77 -5.22 -1.16 -6.55
CA THR A 77 -5.25 -1.48 -5.12
C THR A 77 -6.29 -0.65 -4.37
N VAL A 78 -6.34 0.65 -4.64
CA VAL A 78 -7.32 1.57 -4.05
C VAL A 78 -8.74 1.22 -4.50
N ALA A 79 -8.96 0.97 -5.80
CA ALA A 79 -10.27 0.57 -6.32
C ALA A 79 -10.77 -0.74 -5.68
N GLY A 80 -9.88 -1.72 -5.53
CA GLY A 80 -10.18 -2.97 -4.86
C GLY A 80 -10.50 -2.79 -3.37
N ALA A 81 -9.72 -1.97 -2.65
CA ALA A 81 -9.98 -1.67 -1.25
C ALA A 81 -11.35 -0.98 -1.04
N VAL A 82 -11.75 -0.10 -1.95
CA VAL A 82 -13.07 0.56 -1.93
C VAL A 82 -14.20 -0.46 -2.15
N LEU A 83 -14.07 -1.34 -3.14
CA LEU A 83 -15.04 -2.43 -3.38
C LEU A 83 -15.19 -3.32 -2.15
N ILE A 84 -14.08 -3.77 -1.55
CA ILE A 84 -14.09 -4.60 -0.34
C ILE A 84 -14.76 -3.85 0.82
N ALA A 85 -14.48 -2.56 1.00
CA ALA A 85 -15.11 -1.75 2.04
C ALA A 85 -16.63 -1.64 1.86
N GLN A 86 -17.11 -1.54 0.60
CA GLN A 86 -18.54 -1.53 0.29
C GLN A 86 -19.21 -2.87 0.66
N TYR A 87 -18.63 -4.01 0.29
CA TYR A 87 -19.15 -5.33 0.65
C TYR A 87 -19.15 -5.58 2.16
N ILE A 88 -18.08 -5.14 2.85
CA ILE A 88 -18.03 -5.21 4.33
C ILE A 88 -19.13 -4.34 4.95
N GLY A 89 -19.37 -3.15 4.40
CA GLY A 89 -20.43 -2.23 4.85
C GLY A 89 -21.84 -2.77 4.60
N ALA A 90 -22.04 -3.55 3.53
CA ALA A 90 -23.31 -4.21 3.20
C ALA A 90 -23.62 -5.46 4.06
N GLY A 91 -22.66 -5.94 4.87
CA GLY A 91 -22.82 -7.13 5.71
C GLY A 91 -22.50 -8.46 5.01
N GLU A 92 -22.18 -8.43 3.72
CA GLU A 92 -21.86 -9.60 2.89
C GLU A 92 -20.39 -10.01 3.02
N LYS A 93 -20.03 -10.55 4.20
CA LYS A 93 -18.64 -10.91 4.53
C LYS A 93 -18.05 -12.02 3.68
N GLU A 94 -18.89 -12.90 3.14
CA GLU A 94 -18.46 -14.01 2.29
C GLU A 94 -18.06 -13.50 0.90
N ASP A 95 -18.87 -12.63 0.31
CA ASP A 95 -18.58 -11.96 -0.96
C ASP A 95 -17.40 -10.99 -0.85
N ALA A 96 -17.26 -10.29 0.28
CA ALA A 96 -16.08 -9.48 0.56
C ALA A 96 -14.78 -10.30 0.53
N ARG A 97 -14.82 -11.54 1.02
CA ARG A 97 -13.65 -12.43 1.05
C ARG A 97 -13.34 -13.01 -0.32
N SER A 98 -14.36 -13.36 -1.09
CA SER A 98 -14.21 -13.80 -2.49
C SER A 98 -13.66 -12.67 -3.38
N MET A 99 -14.22 -11.46 -3.25
CA MET A 99 -13.74 -10.25 -3.93
C MET A 99 -12.30 -9.91 -3.55
N ALA A 100 -11.96 -9.95 -2.26
CA ALA A 100 -10.57 -9.73 -1.82
C ALA A 100 -9.60 -10.73 -2.45
N ASN A 101 -9.99 -12.00 -2.57
CA ASN A 101 -9.16 -13.03 -3.20
C ASN A 101 -9.02 -12.80 -4.72
N GLN A 102 -10.10 -12.40 -5.40
CA GLN A 102 -10.05 -12.04 -6.82
C GLN A 102 -9.18 -10.81 -7.08
N ILE A 103 -9.33 -9.76 -6.27
CA ILE A 103 -8.50 -8.55 -6.35
C ILE A 103 -7.03 -8.89 -6.10
N PHE A 104 -6.75 -9.75 -5.11
CA PHE A 104 -5.39 -10.20 -4.82
C PHE A 104 -4.80 -11.02 -5.98
N ALA A 105 -5.57 -11.92 -6.58
CA ALA A 105 -5.15 -12.69 -7.75
C ALA A 105 -4.91 -11.80 -8.97
N CYS A 106 -5.78 -10.82 -9.24
CA CYS A 106 -5.61 -9.84 -10.30
C CYS A 106 -4.38 -8.95 -10.05
N ALA A 107 -4.18 -8.49 -8.81
CA ALA A 107 -3.01 -7.70 -8.43
C ALA A 107 -1.70 -8.50 -8.58
N MET A 108 -1.71 -9.78 -8.20
CA MET A 108 -0.57 -10.69 -8.40
C MET A 108 -0.27 -10.88 -9.89
N GLY A 109 -1.30 -11.10 -10.71
CA GLY A 109 -1.16 -11.22 -12.16
C GLY A 109 -0.59 -9.96 -12.79
N PHE A 110 -1.12 -8.80 -12.40
CA PHE A 110 -0.61 -7.50 -12.86
C PHE A 110 0.85 -7.27 -12.44
N ALA A 111 1.21 -7.62 -11.20
CA ALA A 111 2.57 -7.52 -10.70
C ALA A 111 3.56 -8.38 -11.50
N VAL A 112 3.18 -9.61 -11.85
CA VAL A 112 4.02 -10.52 -12.66
C VAL A 112 4.20 -9.98 -14.09
N VAL A 113 3.14 -9.43 -14.70
CA VAL A 113 3.23 -8.80 -16.04
C VAL A 113 4.13 -7.57 -16.00
N CYS A 114 4.00 -6.70 -14.99
CA CYS A 114 4.88 -5.55 -14.85
C CYS A 114 6.33 -5.96 -14.58
N ALA A 115 6.58 -6.96 -13.75
CA ALA A 115 7.92 -7.45 -13.47
C ALA A 115 8.60 -8.04 -14.72
N THR A 116 7.85 -8.80 -15.53
CA THR A 116 8.38 -9.37 -16.79
C THR A 116 8.65 -8.32 -17.85
N LEU A 117 7.77 -7.31 -18.00
CA LEU A 117 8.02 -6.16 -18.87
C LEU A 117 9.24 -5.35 -18.43
N CYS A 118 9.42 -5.15 -17.13
CA CYS A 118 10.58 -4.43 -16.61
C CYS A 118 11.89 -5.20 -16.82
N PHE A 119 11.86 -6.53 -16.67
CA PHE A 119 13.03 -7.38 -16.91
C PHE A 119 13.43 -7.46 -18.38
N LEU A 120 12.47 -7.39 -19.32
CA LEU A 120 12.74 -7.34 -20.75
C LEU A 120 13.21 -5.95 -21.24
N GLY A 121 12.93 -4.90 -20.48
CA GLY A 121 13.32 -3.52 -20.80
C GLY A 121 14.63 -3.05 -20.15
N THR A 122 15.22 -3.86 -19.26
CA THR A 122 16.54 -3.61 -18.63
C THR A 122 17.63 -4.27 -19.44
#